data_AF-A0A7C2SPG4-F1
#
_entry.id   AF-A0A7C2SPG4-F1
#
_cell.length_a   1.000
_cell.length_b   1.000
_cell.length_c   1.000
_cell.angle_alpha   90.00
_cell.angle_beta   90.00
_cell.angle_gamma   90.00
#
_symmetry.space_group_name_H-M   'P 1'
#
loop_
_entity.id
_entity.type
_entity.pdbx_description
1 polymer ?
#
loop_
_entity_poly.entity_id
_entity_poly.type
_entity_poly.pdbx_seq_one_letter_code
_entity_poly.pdbx_strand_id
1 'polypeptide(L)'
;RYPLVEMASSAYAARTRANVEAADATLVLVQGEPAGGTRLTIQWCQRLNKPHLVLSPLEVQALQKARDWFAAVRPDVLNVAGPRESQWPGGYQVAFDFLVRLFQSLRDSCPEPKRETREDEGP
;
A
#
# COMPACT_ATOMS: atom_id res chain seq x y z
N ARG A 1 -5.16 -8.90 -16.45
CA ARG A 1 -4.03 -8.29 -17.18
C ARG A 1 -3.70 -7.00 -16.44
N TYR A 2 -2.58 -6.94 -15.73
CA TYR A 2 -2.18 -5.75 -14.95
C TYR A 2 -1.44 -4.77 -15.87
N PRO A 3 -1.71 -3.45 -15.80
CA PRO A 3 -0.92 -2.45 -16.52
C PRO A 3 0.43 -2.30 -15.82
N LEU A 4 1.37 -3.20 -16.13
CA LEU A 4 2.74 -3.08 -15.68
C LEU A 4 3.50 -2.22 -16.70
N VAL A 5 4.13 -1.14 -16.25
CA VAL A 5 5.15 -0.47 -17.06
C VAL A 5 6.45 -1.25 -16.88
N GLU A 6 6.86 -1.98 -17.92
CA GLU A 6 8.12 -2.73 -17.90
C GLU A 6 9.31 -1.76 -18.01
N MET A 7 10.06 -1.63 -16.93
CA MET A 7 11.38 -0.97 -16.98
C MET A 7 12.43 -1.93 -17.51
N ALA A 8 13.16 -1.49 -18.53
CA ALA A 8 14.30 -2.17 -19.14
C ALA A 8 15.53 -2.18 -18.19
N SER A 9 15.46 -2.91 -17.08
CA SER A 9 16.69 -3.41 -16.43
C SER A 9 16.44 -4.66 -15.59
N SER A 10 17.37 -5.59 -15.69
CA SER A 10 17.40 -6.89 -15.01
C SER A 10 17.81 -6.82 -13.54
N ALA A 11 18.00 -5.63 -12.96
CA ALA A 11 18.38 -5.49 -11.55
C ALA A 11 17.12 -5.35 -10.68
N TYR A 12 16.67 -6.46 -10.08
CA TYR A 12 15.55 -6.50 -9.13
C TYR A 12 15.62 -5.40 -8.04
N ALA A 13 16.83 -5.03 -7.58
CA ALA A 13 17.05 -3.95 -6.62
C ALA A 13 16.72 -2.54 -7.16
N ALA A 14 16.97 -2.28 -8.46
CA ALA A 14 16.65 -1.02 -9.10
C ALA A 14 15.14 -0.82 -9.19
N ARG A 15 14.38 -1.89 -9.47
CA ARG A 15 12.91 -1.87 -9.47
C ARG A 15 12.31 -1.66 -8.08
N THR A 16 12.84 -2.34 -7.07
CA THR A 16 12.37 -2.14 -5.68
C THR A 16 12.55 -0.69 -5.25
N ARG A 17 13.71 -0.09 -5.54
CA ARG A 17 13.97 1.31 -5.23
C ARG A 17 13.01 2.24 -6.00
N ALA A 18 12.92 2.07 -7.32
CA ALA A 18 12.09 2.93 -8.17
C ALA A 18 10.61 2.90 -7.76
N ASN A 19 10.08 1.73 -7.37
CA ASN A 19 8.70 1.61 -6.87
C ASN A 19 8.48 2.37 -5.56
N VAL A 20 9.47 2.38 -4.66
CA VAL A 20 9.40 3.15 -3.40
C VAL A 20 9.54 4.65 -3.66
N GLU A 21 10.40 5.06 -4.60
CA GLU A 21 10.58 6.47 -4.96
C GLU A 21 9.32 7.08 -5.59
N ALA A 22 8.67 6.33 -6.48
CA ALA A 22 7.47 6.75 -7.21
C ALA A 22 6.19 6.78 -6.38
N ALA A 23 6.17 6.13 -5.20
CA ALA A 23 5.02 6.12 -4.31
C ALA A 23 5.14 7.14 -3.19
N ASP A 24 4.00 7.61 -2.68
CA ASP A 24 3.93 8.50 -1.52
C ASP A 24 4.14 7.71 -0.23
N ALA A 25 3.65 6.48 -0.19
CA ALA A 25 3.83 5.57 0.93
C ALA A 25 3.87 4.10 0.50
N THR A 26 4.39 3.24 1.37
CA THR A 26 4.45 1.80 1.13
C THR A 26 3.78 0.98 2.23
N LEU A 27 2.80 0.15 1.86
CA LEU A 27 2.24 -0.88 2.73
C LEU A 27 2.96 -2.22 2.48
N VAL A 28 3.53 -2.82 3.53
CA VAL A 28 4.24 -4.09 3.46
C VAL A 28 3.46 -5.15 4.24
N LEU A 29 2.95 -6.15 3.53
CA LEU A 29 2.22 -7.29 4.10
C LEU A 29 3.15 -8.49 4.24
N VAL A 30 3.32 -8.99 5.47
CA VAL A 30 4.24 -10.09 5.78
C VAL A 30 3.60 -11.11 6.72
N GLN A 31 4.04 -12.36 6.64
CA GLN A 31 3.77 -13.36 7.67
C GLN A 31 5.10 -13.76 8.31
N GLY A 32 5.37 -13.22 9.50
CA GLY A 32 6.68 -13.34 10.16
C GLY A 32 7.71 -12.33 9.65
N GLU A 33 8.99 -12.67 9.80
CA GLU A 33 10.10 -11.74 9.55
C GLU A 33 10.29 -11.42 8.06
N PRO A 34 10.42 -10.13 7.67
CA PRO A 34 10.70 -9.74 6.30
C PRO A 34 12.04 -10.30 5.78
N ALA A 35 12.00 -10.95 4.62
CA ALA A 35 13.17 -11.53 3.96
C ALA A 35 13.32 -11.05 2.49
N GLY A 36 14.54 -11.17 1.97
CA GLY A 36 14.85 -10.90 0.56
C GLY A 36 14.37 -9.53 0.08
N GLY A 37 13.60 -9.51 -1.02
CA GLY A 37 13.06 -8.29 -1.63
C GLY A 37 12.20 -7.46 -0.68
N THR A 38 11.41 -8.09 0.18
CA THR A 38 10.54 -7.40 1.15
C THR A 38 11.36 -6.58 2.15
N ARG A 39 12.45 -7.16 2.67
CA ARG A 39 13.38 -6.46 3.55
C ARG A 39 14.07 -5.30 2.84
N LEU A 40 14.45 -5.49 1.57
CA LEU A 40 15.04 -4.43 0.75
C LEU A 40 14.06 -3.27 0.55
N THR A 41 12.77 -3.53 0.34
CA THR A 41 11.73 -2.49 0.26
C THR A 41 11.67 -1.65 1.54
N ILE A 42 11.65 -2.30 2.71
CA ILE A 42 11.63 -1.61 4.01
C ILE A 42 12.88 -0.73 4.17
N GLN A 43 14.05 -1.26 3.84
CA GLN A 43 15.31 -0.50 3.89
C GLN A 43 15.28 0.73 2.98
N TRP A 44 14.70 0.64 1.77
CA TRP A 44 14.55 1.81 0.90
C TRP A 44 13.57 2.83 1.44
N CYS A 45 12.45 2.39 2.03
CA CYS A 45 11.51 3.32 2.68
C CYS A 45 12.20 4.11 3.79
N GLN A 46 12.98 3.44 4.63
CA GLN A 46 13.77 4.07 5.69
C GLN A 46 14.82 5.04 5.14
N ARG A 47 15.61 4.61 4.14
CA ARG A 47 16.68 5.44 3.55
C ARG A 47 16.15 6.70 2.86
N LEU A 48 14.96 6.61 2.26
CA LEU A 48 14.33 7.72 1.54
C LEU A 48 13.36 8.53 2.41
N ASN A 49 13.26 8.22 3.72
CA ASN A 49 12.29 8.80 4.64
C ASN A 49 10.85 8.76 4.12
N LYS A 50 10.49 7.69 3.40
CA LYS A 50 9.14 7.46 2.89
C LYS A 50 8.28 6.78 3.97
N PRO A 51 7.06 7.30 4.24
CA PRO A 51 6.11 6.64 5.12
C PRO A 51 5.88 5.18 4.71
N HIS A 52 5.98 4.27 5.68
CA HIS A 52 5.71 2.86 5.45
C HIS A 52 5.05 2.22 6.66
N LEU A 53 4.26 1.18 6.41
CA LEU A 53 3.65 0.34 7.42
C LEU A 53 3.96 -1.12 7.12
N VAL A 54 4.48 -1.83 8.13
CA VAL A 54 4.70 -3.27 8.06
C VAL A 54 3.72 -3.93 9.02
N LEU A 55 2.92 -4.88 8.53
CA LEU A 55 2.00 -5.64 9.38
C LEU A 55 1.74 -7.03 8.80
N SER A 56 1.29 -7.95 9.66
CA SER A 56 0.65 -9.16 9.17
C SER A 56 -0.85 -8.95 8.98
N PRO A 57 -1.41 -9.28 7.80
CA PRO A 57 -2.85 -9.21 7.55
C PRO A 57 -3.66 -10.22 8.36
N LEU A 58 -3.00 -11.16 9.05
CA LEU A 58 -3.63 -12.15 9.93
C LEU A 58 -3.70 -11.69 11.39
N GLU A 59 -3.06 -10.57 11.75
CA GLU A 59 -3.18 -10.01 13.09
C GLU A 59 -4.60 -9.47 13.34
N VAL A 60 -5.11 -9.69 14.55
CA VAL A 60 -6.46 -9.26 14.96
C VAL A 60 -6.69 -7.75 14.73
N GLN A 61 -5.66 -6.93 14.92
CA GLN A 61 -5.75 -5.48 14.80
C GLN A 61 -5.24 -4.94 13.45
N ALA A 62 -4.93 -5.82 12.47
CA ALA A 62 -4.33 -5.42 11.20
C ALA A 62 -5.15 -4.36 10.45
N LEU A 63 -6.47 -4.57 10.38
CA LEU A 63 -7.37 -3.66 9.67
C LEU A 63 -7.43 -2.29 10.34
N GLN A 64 -7.53 -2.24 11.67
CA GLN A 64 -7.58 -0.99 12.41
C GLN A 64 -6.26 -0.22 12.31
N LYS A 65 -5.12 -0.90 12.53
CA LYS A 65 -3.77 -0.32 12.35
C LYS A 65 -3.58 0.28 10.96
N ALA A 66 -4.02 -0.43 9.92
CA ALA A 66 -3.95 0.07 8.56
C ALA A 66 -4.82 1.32 8.38
N ARG A 67 -6.07 1.32 8.85
CA ARG A 67 -6.97 2.49 8.76
C ARG A 67 -6.39 3.73 9.45
N ASP A 68 -5.88 3.56 10.67
CA ASP A 68 -5.28 4.66 11.44
C ASP A 68 -4.06 5.23 10.71
N TRP A 69 -3.23 4.36 10.14
CA TRP A 69 -2.08 4.78 9.35
C TRP A 69 -2.49 5.50 8.06
N PHE A 70 -3.51 5.02 7.33
CA PHE A 70 -4.04 5.72 6.15
C PHE A 70 -4.61 7.09 6.49
N ALA A 71 -5.30 7.23 7.63
CA ALA A 71 -5.84 8.51 8.08
C ALA A 71 -4.73 9.54 8.39
N ALA A 72 -3.59 9.06 8.89
CA ALA A 72 -2.42 9.89 9.20
C ALA A 72 -1.57 10.23 7.96
N VAL A 73 -1.32 9.26 7.06
CA VAL A 73 -0.41 9.42 5.92
C VAL A 73 -1.11 9.95 4.67
N ARG A 74 -2.35 9.53 4.41
CA ARG A 74 -3.17 9.91 3.24
C ARG A 74 -2.40 9.86 1.89
N PRO A 75 -1.82 8.72 1.52
CA PRO A 75 -1.07 8.62 0.27
C PRO A 75 -2.01 8.66 -0.95
N ASP A 76 -1.69 9.46 -1.96
CA ASP A 76 -2.38 9.42 -3.26
C ASP A 76 -1.90 8.21 -4.07
N VAL A 77 -0.60 7.90 -4.00
CA VAL A 77 0.03 6.74 -4.62
C VAL A 77 0.57 5.79 -3.55
N LEU A 78 -0.03 4.61 -3.44
CA LEU A 78 0.39 3.55 -2.53
C LEU A 78 1.15 2.44 -3.27
N ASN A 79 2.38 2.17 -2.83
CA ASN A 79 3.08 0.94 -3.18
C ASN A 79 2.70 -0.19 -2.20
N VAL A 80 2.44 -1.40 -2.71
CA VAL A 80 2.17 -2.58 -1.88
C VAL A 80 3.24 -3.62 -2.12
N ALA A 81 3.87 -4.10 -1.04
CA ALA A 81 4.94 -5.09 -1.09
C ALA A 81 4.68 -6.26 -0.15
N GLY A 82 5.31 -7.39 -0.42
CA GLY A 82 5.25 -8.58 0.41
C GLY A 82 6.17 -9.69 -0.11
N PRO A 83 6.34 -10.79 0.66
CA PRO A 83 7.10 -11.96 0.23
C PRO A 83 6.52 -12.54 -1.07
N ARG A 84 7.36 -13.25 -1.84
CA ARG A 84 6.89 -14.01 -3.00
C ARG A 84 6.05 -15.20 -2.54
N GLU A 85 5.19 -15.72 -3.41
CA GLU A 85 4.38 -16.93 -3.14
C GLU A 85 5.23 -18.12 -2.67
N SER A 86 6.44 -18.29 -3.23
CA SER A 86 7.37 -19.34 -2.79
C SER A 86 7.92 -19.17 -1.38
N GLN A 87 7.84 -17.96 -0.81
CA GLN A 87 8.25 -17.64 0.56
C GLN A 87 7.07 -17.58 1.52
N TRP A 88 5.87 -17.32 1.01
CA TRP A 88 4.63 -17.34 1.76
C TRP A 88 3.52 -17.98 0.90
N PRO A 89 3.40 -19.32 0.90
CA PRO A 89 2.34 -20.01 0.19
C PRO A 89 0.96 -19.60 0.69
N GLY A 90 0.04 -19.29 -0.22
CA GLY A 90 -1.28 -18.74 0.07
C GLY A 90 -1.28 -17.23 0.39
N GLY A 91 -0.11 -16.59 0.41
CA GLY A 91 0.05 -15.18 0.77
C GLY A 91 -0.67 -14.24 -0.19
N TYR A 92 -0.75 -14.58 -1.47
CA TYR A 92 -1.51 -13.80 -2.45
C TYR A 92 -2.98 -13.64 -2.05
N GLN A 93 -3.66 -14.74 -1.73
CA GLN A 93 -5.09 -14.70 -1.41
C GLN A 93 -5.34 -13.92 -0.11
N VAL A 94 -4.51 -14.16 0.91
CA VAL A 94 -4.60 -13.44 2.18
C VAL A 94 -4.40 -11.93 1.98
N ALA A 95 -3.39 -11.53 1.21
CA ALA A 95 -3.12 -10.13 0.91
C ALA A 95 -4.28 -9.50 0.12
N PHE A 96 -4.80 -10.19 -0.89
CA PHE A 96 -5.92 -9.72 -1.69
C PHE A 96 -7.17 -9.47 -0.84
N ASP A 97 -7.58 -10.45 -0.03
CA ASP A 97 -8.77 -10.35 0.82
C ASP A 97 -8.63 -9.23 1.86
N PHE A 98 -7.42 -9.07 2.41
CA PHE A 98 -7.11 -7.98 3.33
C PHE A 98 -7.25 -6.61 2.66
N LEU A 99 -6.65 -6.43 1.48
CA LEU A 99 -6.69 -5.16 0.75
C LEU A 99 -8.12 -4.79 0.32
N VAL A 100 -8.92 -5.77 -0.11
CA VAL A 100 -10.34 -5.55 -0.43
C VAL A 100 -11.09 -5.00 0.78
N ARG A 101 -10.97 -5.66 1.94
CA ARG A 101 -11.61 -5.20 3.18
C ARG A 101 -11.11 -3.83 3.61
N LEU A 102 -9.80 -3.58 3.50
CA LEU A 102 -9.21 -2.29 3.84
C LEU A 102 -9.79 -1.17 2.97
N PHE A 103 -9.74 -1.30 1.65
CA PHE A 103 -10.23 -0.25 0.76
C PHE A 103 -11.75 -0.05 0.84
N GLN A 104 -12.53 -1.11 1.09
CA GLN A 104 -13.95 -0.98 1.40
C GLN A 104 -14.15 -0.13 2.67
N SER A 105 -13.48 -0.48 3.76
CA SER A 105 -13.60 0.25 5.03
C SER A 105 -13.16 1.71 4.94
N LEU A 106 -12.16 2.03 4.11
CA LEU A 106 -11.70 3.39 3.87
C LEU A 106 -12.73 4.21 3.09
N ARG A 107 -13.41 3.60 2.11
CA ARG A 107 -14.49 4.24 1.36
C ARG A 107 -15.68 4.56 2.26
N ASP A 108 -16.07 3.62 3.12
CA ASP A 108 -17.21 3.80 4.03
C ASP A 108 -16.94 4.85 5.11
N SER A 109 -15.67 5.13 5.40
CA SER A 109 -15.23 6.14 6.38
C SER A 109 -15.10 7.54 5.78
N CYS A 110 -15.22 7.70 4.46
CA CYS A 110 -15.15 9.01 3.80
C CYS A 110 -16.58 9.58 3.69
N PRO A 111 -16.95 10.66 4.41
CA PRO A 111 -18.20 11.35 4.13
C PRO A 111 -18.16 11.86 2.67
N GLU A 112 -19.28 11.72 1.94
CA GLU A 112 -19.36 12.26 0.58
C GLU A 112 -18.96 13.73 0.58
N PRO A 113 -18.17 14.20 -0.41
CA PRO A 113 -17.99 15.62 -0.59
C PRO A 113 -19.36 16.24 -0.86
N LYS A 114 -19.80 17.16 0.02
CA LYS A 114 -21.00 17.96 -0.22
C LYS A 114 -20.85 18.61 -1.59
N ARG A 115 -21.74 18.27 -2.53
CA ARG A 115 -21.82 18.96 -3.82
C ARG A 115 -22.05 20.43 -3.51
N GLU A 116 -21.08 21.29 -3.81
CA GLU A 116 -21.31 22.73 -3.88
C GLU A 116 -22.38 22.96 -4.94
N THR A 117 -23.60 23.21 -4.47
CA THR A 117 -24.63 23.87 -5.28
C THR A 117 -24.07 25.23 -5.63
N ARG A 118 -23.59 25.37 -6.87
CA ARG A 118 -23.46 26.69 -7.50
C ARG A 118 -24.88 27.23 -7.65
N GLU A 119 -25.33 27.94 -6.63
CA GLU A 119 -26.34 28.97 -6.78
C GLU A 119 -25.66 30.10 -7.56
N ASP A 120 -25.70 30.01 -8.90
CA ASP A 120 -25.54 31.20 -9.72
C ASP A 120 -26.87 31.97 -9.59
N GLU A 121 -26.85 32.90 -8.63
CA GLU A 121 -27.80 34.00 -8.59
C GLU A 121 -27.70 34.81 -9.88
N GLY A 122 -28.86 35.26 -10.35
CA GLY A 122 -29.02 36.12 -11.52
C GLY A 122 -28.37 37.51 -11.38
N PRO A 123 -28.64 38.38 -12.35
CA PRO A 123 -30.00 38.88 -12.57
C PRO A 123 -30.58 38.61 -13.97
#